data_AF-A0A8D0E4J3-F1
#
_entry.id   AF-A0A8D0E4J3-F1
#
_cell.length_a   1.000
_cell.length_b   1.000
_cell.length_c   1.000
_cell.angle_alpha   90.00
_cell.angle_beta   90.00
_cell.angle_gamma   90.00
#
_symmetry.space_group_name_H-M   'P 1'
#
loop_
_entity.id
_entity.type
_entity.pdbx_description
1 polymer ?
#
loop_
_entity_poly.entity_id
_entity_poly.type
_entity_poly.pdbx_seq_one_letter_code
_entity_poly.pdbx_strand_id
1 'polypeptide(L)'
;MGDLRRCLASGEYGVLKDCPLFESNFMQVTKTGDVANRVTVGIAATNPNLEMPDLMLLARPAPSLAGQNLHLLLLLPLKFVRLYVHDESRFQLKVRLANGRTFYLQLLTHPLKQEHIFAQWVRLLYRLRFYHSDAPITYEQGAAAFHLDLGHVFQPFSFHPTITFDL
;
A
#
# COMPACT_ATOMS: atom_id res chain seq x y z
N MET A 1 -19.51 4.58 -4.41
CA MET A 1 -18.15 5.08 -4.69
C MET A 1 -17.59 5.59 -3.39
N GLY A 2 -16.42 5.09 -2.95
CA GLY A 2 -15.86 5.51 -1.66
C GLY A 2 -15.11 6.84 -1.75
N ASP A 3 -14.70 7.33 -0.58
CA ASP A 3 -14.37 8.73 -0.38
C ASP A 3 -13.02 9.12 -1.01
N LEU A 4 -12.03 8.23 -0.96
CA LEU A 4 -10.72 8.50 -1.53
C LEU A 4 -10.78 8.45 -3.06
N ARG A 5 -11.56 7.55 -3.67
CA ARG A 5 -11.85 7.61 -5.11
C ARG A 5 -12.51 8.94 -5.52
N ARG A 6 -13.44 9.47 -4.72
CA ARG A 6 -14.07 10.77 -5.00
C ARG A 6 -13.05 11.92 -4.91
N CYS A 7 -12.19 11.88 -3.89
CA CYS A 7 -11.09 12.84 -3.71
C CYS A 7 -10.13 12.87 -4.90
N LEU A 8 -9.75 11.70 -5.43
CA LEU A 8 -8.88 11.61 -6.61
C LEU A 8 -9.57 12.15 -7.88
N ALA A 9 -10.88 12.00 -8.00
CA ALA A 9 -11.64 12.48 -9.16
C ALA A 9 -11.76 14.01 -9.21
N SER A 10 -11.70 14.69 -8.07
CA SER A 10 -11.85 16.15 -7.95
C SER A 10 -10.52 16.90 -7.80
N GLY A 11 -9.40 16.20 -7.66
CA GLY A 11 -8.11 16.79 -7.30
C GLY A 11 -7.02 16.67 -8.38
N GLU A 12 -5.81 17.09 -8.02
CA GLU A 12 -4.62 17.11 -8.89
C GLU A 12 -4.12 15.70 -9.30
N TYR A 13 -4.65 14.65 -8.67
CA TYR A 13 -4.25 13.26 -8.87
C TYR A 13 -5.15 12.51 -9.87
N GLY A 14 -5.71 13.23 -10.86
CA GLY A 14 -6.66 12.69 -11.83
C GLY A 14 -6.19 11.46 -12.59
N VAL A 15 -4.87 11.25 -12.74
CA VAL A 15 -4.27 10.04 -13.34
C VAL A 15 -4.68 8.77 -12.60
N LEU A 16 -4.91 8.85 -11.28
CA LEU A 16 -5.33 7.70 -10.46
C LEU A 16 -6.85 7.49 -10.41
N LYS A 17 -7.64 8.37 -11.03
CA LYS A 17 -9.12 8.32 -10.98
C LYS A 17 -9.67 7.02 -11.57
N ASP A 18 -9.14 6.62 -12.72
CA ASP A 18 -9.60 5.45 -13.48
C ASP A 18 -8.84 4.17 -13.13
N CYS A 19 -7.84 4.30 -12.27
CA CYS A 19 -7.04 3.18 -11.80
C CYS A 19 -7.83 2.27 -10.84
N PRO A 20 -7.58 0.94 -10.84
CA PRO A 20 -8.06 0.05 -9.80
C PRO A 20 -7.65 0.56 -8.43
N LEU A 21 -8.62 0.69 -7.52
CA LEU A 21 -8.42 1.21 -6.16
C LEU A 21 -9.25 0.41 -5.17
N PHE A 22 -8.57 -0.17 -4.18
CA PHE A 22 -9.18 -0.75 -3.00
C PHE A 22 -8.94 0.17 -1.81
N GLU A 23 -10.00 0.57 -1.09
CA GLU A 23 -9.90 1.57 -0.05
C GLU A 23 -10.76 1.25 1.18
N SER A 24 -10.35 1.74 2.34
CA SER A 24 -11.13 1.67 3.58
C SER A 24 -10.70 2.76 4.56
N ASN A 25 -11.59 3.07 5.50
CA ASN A 25 -11.30 3.97 6.60
C ASN A 25 -10.68 3.20 7.77
N PHE A 26 -9.73 3.81 8.44
CA PHE A 26 -9.01 3.28 9.59
C PHE A 26 -8.87 4.35 10.69
N MET A 27 -8.73 3.88 11.92
CA MET A 27 -8.12 4.64 13.00
C MET A 27 -6.64 4.28 13.04
N GLN A 28 -5.77 5.28 12.96
CA GLN A 28 -4.39 5.10 13.36
C GLN A 28 -4.35 4.94 14.87
N VAL A 29 -3.76 3.85 15.33
CA VAL A 29 -3.62 3.52 16.75
C VAL A 29 -2.14 3.43 17.12
N THR A 30 -1.82 3.72 18.37
CA THR A 30 -0.50 3.46 18.93
C THR A 30 -0.32 1.97 19.16
N LYS A 31 0.92 1.53 19.48
CA LYS A 31 1.18 0.14 19.86
C LYS A 31 0.41 -0.28 21.13
N THR A 32 0.08 0.68 22.00
CA THR A 32 -0.71 0.49 23.22
C THR A 32 -2.22 0.52 22.98
N GLY A 33 -2.65 0.85 21.75
CA GLY A 33 -4.07 0.85 21.35
C GLY A 33 -4.75 2.22 21.44
N ASP A 34 -4.02 3.27 21.81
CA ASP A 34 -4.56 4.63 21.89
C ASP A 34 -4.86 5.17 20.49
N VAL A 35 -5.99 5.86 20.36
CA VAL A 35 -6.44 6.44 19.10
C VAL A 35 -5.67 7.74 18.83
N ALA A 36 -5.03 7.82 17.66
CA ALA A 36 -4.34 9.02 17.21
C ALA A 36 -5.18 9.82 16.21
N ASN A 37 -5.45 9.25 15.03
CA ASN A 37 -6.05 9.98 13.91
C ASN A 37 -6.94 9.09 13.04
N ARG A 38 -7.95 9.69 12.39
CA ARG A 38 -8.71 9.05 11.32
C ARG A 38 -7.94 9.15 10.00
N VAL A 39 -7.83 8.03 9.29
CA VAL A 39 -7.13 7.95 8.01
C VAL A 39 -7.88 7.04 7.04
N THR A 40 -7.99 7.44 5.79
CA THR A 40 -8.45 6.59 4.69
C THR A 40 -7.22 6.05 3.98
N VAL A 41 -7.17 4.73 3.81
CA VAL A 41 -6.09 4.04 3.13
C VAL A 41 -6.59 3.49 1.81
N GLY A 42 -5.83 3.75 0.75
CA GLY A 42 -6.04 3.18 -0.58
C GLY A 42 -4.86 2.33 -1.04
N ILE A 43 -5.14 1.28 -1.79
CA ILE A 43 -4.16 0.48 -2.53
C ILE A 43 -4.56 0.55 -3.99
N ALA A 44 -3.68 1.10 -4.82
CA ALA A 44 -3.94 1.39 -6.22
C ALA A 44 -2.86 0.80 -7.13
N ALA A 45 -3.24 0.51 -8.37
CA ALA A 45 -2.32 0.30 -9.47
C ALA A 45 -2.19 1.59 -10.26
N THR A 46 -0.99 2.16 -10.39
CA THR A 46 -0.77 3.41 -11.13
C THR A 46 -0.97 3.29 -12.64
N ASN A 47 -1.00 2.05 -13.14
CA ASN A 47 -1.26 1.71 -14.53
C ASN A 47 -2.32 0.59 -14.57
N PRO A 48 -3.41 0.75 -15.33
CA PRO A 48 -4.51 -0.22 -15.39
C PRO A 48 -4.09 -1.58 -15.95
N ASN A 49 -2.95 -1.67 -16.64
CA ASN A 49 -2.40 -2.91 -17.18
C ASN A 49 -1.54 -3.68 -16.16
N LEU A 50 -1.31 -3.14 -14.96
CA LEU A 50 -0.58 -3.87 -13.92
C LEU A 50 -1.48 -4.94 -13.30
N GLU A 51 -0.96 -6.16 -13.22
CA GLU A 51 -1.65 -7.27 -12.54
C GLU A 51 -1.74 -7.07 -11.03
N MET A 52 -0.84 -6.26 -10.46
CA MET A 52 -0.77 -5.98 -9.02
C MET A 52 -0.68 -4.47 -8.74
N PRO A 53 -1.36 -3.97 -7.70
CA PRO A 53 -1.14 -2.61 -7.22
C PRO A 53 0.32 -2.39 -6.80
N ASP A 54 0.79 -1.17 -7.03
CA ASP A 54 2.15 -0.71 -6.79
C ASP A 54 2.21 0.53 -5.89
N LEU A 55 1.05 1.07 -5.48
CA LEU A 55 0.94 2.33 -4.75
C LEU A 55 -0.02 2.22 -3.56
N MET A 56 0.42 2.74 -2.42
CA MET A 56 -0.41 2.99 -1.24
C MET A 56 -0.70 4.49 -1.10
N LEU A 57 -1.96 4.82 -0.84
CA LEU A 57 -2.47 6.17 -0.65
C LEU A 57 -2.90 6.34 0.81
N LEU A 58 -2.57 7.47 1.42
CA LEU A 58 -3.08 7.87 2.73
C LEU A 58 -3.76 9.23 2.60
N ALA A 59 -5.00 9.33 3.06
CA ALA A 59 -5.73 10.58 3.12
C ALA A 59 -6.39 10.77 4.49
N ARG A 60 -6.65 12.02 4.87
CA ARG A 60 -7.39 12.33 6.10
C ARG A 60 -8.65 13.15 5.80
N PRO A 61 -9.66 13.11 6.66
CA PRO A 61 -10.77 14.06 6.60
C PRO A 61 -10.25 15.51 6.63
N ALA A 62 -10.67 16.30 5.65
CA ALA A 62 -10.44 17.73 5.61
C ALA A 62 -11.52 18.44 6.46
N PRO A 63 -11.16 19.42 7.29
CA PRO A 63 -12.13 20.25 7.97
C PRO A 63 -12.78 21.19 6.94
N SER A 64 -13.92 20.80 6.36
CA SER A 64 -14.66 21.66 5.44
C SER A 64 -16.17 21.61 5.69
N LEU A 65 -16.82 22.77 5.58
CA LEU A 65 -18.25 22.98 5.86
C LEU A 65 -19.18 22.40 4.78
N ALA A 66 -18.65 21.97 3.63
CA ALA A 66 -19.41 21.56 2.45
C ALA A 66 -19.45 20.04 2.18
N GLY A 67 -19.09 19.21 3.18
CA GLY A 67 -19.13 17.75 3.07
C GLY A 67 -17.78 17.08 3.32
N GLN A 68 -17.78 15.74 3.34
CA GLN A 68 -16.63 14.87 3.63
C GLN A 68 -15.57 14.94 2.52
N ASN A 69 -14.84 16.05 2.46
CA ASN A 69 -13.65 16.16 1.64
C ASN A 69 -12.50 15.44 2.32
N LEU A 70 -11.72 14.68 1.54
CA LEU A 70 -10.46 14.11 2.00
C LEU A 70 -9.30 14.96 1.46
N HIS A 71 -8.25 15.07 2.27
CA HIS A 71 -6.96 15.63 1.86
C HIS A 71 -5.96 14.48 1.72
N LEU A 72 -5.45 14.25 0.52
CA LEU A 72 -4.39 13.27 0.29
C LEU A 72 -3.11 13.73 0.98
N LEU A 73 -2.55 12.87 1.82
CA LEU A 73 -1.36 13.16 2.62
C LEU A 73 -0.11 12.55 1.99
N LEU A 74 -0.19 11.29 1.60
CA LEU A 74 0.98 10.52 1.17
C LEU A 74 0.63 9.56 0.04
N LEU A 75 1.60 9.42 -0.85
CA LEU A 75 1.68 8.47 -1.95
C LEU A 75 2.94 7.64 -1.72
N LEU A 76 2.80 6.36 -1.40
CA LEU A 76 3.89 5.49 -1.00
C LEU A 76 4.00 4.31 -1.98
N PRO A 77 5.09 4.20 -2.76
CA PRO A 77 5.32 3.03 -3.59
C PRO A 77 5.39 1.76 -2.73
N LEU A 78 4.62 0.74 -3.08
CA LEU A 78 4.47 -0.47 -2.27
C LEU A 78 5.77 -1.25 -2.09
N LYS A 79 6.74 -1.12 -3.01
CA LYS A 79 8.10 -1.68 -2.82
C LYS A 79 8.81 -1.19 -1.55
N PHE A 80 8.39 -0.05 -0.97
CA PHE A 80 8.91 0.49 0.28
C PHE A 80 7.98 0.31 1.48
N VAL A 81 6.87 -0.41 1.31
CA VAL A 81 5.82 -0.58 2.31
C VAL A 81 5.62 -2.07 2.56
N ARG A 82 5.67 -2.48 3.82
CA ARG A 82 5.31 -3.84 4.23
C ARG A 82 4.04 -3.80 5.06
N LEU A 83 3.03 -4.57 4.62
CA LEU A 83 1.73 -4.68 5.28
C LEU A 83 1.59 -6.04 5.95
N TYR A 84 1.08 -6.03 7.18
CA TYR A 84 0.88 -7.22 7.99
C TYR A 84 -0.45 -7.16 8.72
N VAL A 85 -1.00 -8.32 9.02
CA VAL A 85 -2.02 -8.45 10.06
C VAL A 85 -1.32 -8.31 11.42
N HIS A 86 -1.82 -7.42 12.27
CA HIS A 86 -1.29 -7.22 13.61
C HIS A 86 -2.13 -7.94 14.67
N ASP A 87 -3.44 -7.73 14.64
CA ASP A 87 -4.39 -8.31 15.58
C ASP A 87 -5.73 -8.49 14.86
N GLU A 88 -6.11 -9.73 14.59
CA GLU A 88 -7.36 -10.04 13.88
C GLU A 88 -8.60 -9.74 14.73
N SER A 89 -8.52 -9.98 16.04
CA SER A 89 -9.64 -9.73 16.97
C SER A 89 -10.02 -8.25 17.04
N ARG A 90 -9.02 -7.37 16.87
CA ARG A 90 -9.21 -5.92 16.80
C ARG A 90 -9.25 -5.38 15.37
N PHE A 91 -9.20 -6.24 14.34
CA PHE A 91 -9.18 -5.84 12.93
C PHE A 91 -8.05 -4.84 12.62
N GLN A 92 -6.86 -5.10 13.15
CA GLN A 92 -5.70 -4.23 13.06
C GLN A 92 -4.68 -4.73 12.03
N LEU A 93 -4.24 -3.81 11.19
CA LEU A 93 -3.11 -3.96 10.28
C LEU A 93 -1.89 -3.22 10.86
N LYS A 94 -0.71 -3.69 10.49
CA LYS A 94 0.58 -3.02 10.73
C LYS A 94 1.22 -2.65 9.41
N VAL A 95 1.62 -1.40 9.29
CA VAL A 95 2.38 -0.86 8.16
C VAL A 95 3.79 -0.61 8.63
N ARG A 96 4.79 -1.15 7.93
CA ARG A 96 6.22 -0.86 8.17
C ARG A 96 6.82 -0.27 6.91
N LEU A 97 7.39 0.92 7.02
CA LEU A 97 8.09 1.58 5.93
C LEU A 97 9.55 1.12 5.88
N ALA A 98 10.19 1.28 4.71
CA ALA A 98 11.59 0.96 4.49
C ALA A 98 12.54 1.72 5.44
N ASN A 99 12.17 2.93 5.88
CA ASN A 99 12.92 3.72 6.87
C ASN A 99 12.75 3.23 8.32
N GLY A 100 12.06 2.11 8.56
CA GLY A 100 11.83 1.53 9.87
C GLY A 100 10.62 2.06 10.63
N ARG A 101 10.01 3.18 10.20
CA ARG A 101 8.79 3.72 10.83
C ARG A 101 7.65 2.71 10.71
N THR A 102 6.88 2.60 11.79
CA THR A 102 5.79 1.62 11.92
C THR A 102 4.51 2.32 12.36
N PHE A 103 3.40 1.96 11.72
CA PHE A 103 2.06 2.46 12.02
C PHE A 103 1.12 1.29 12.22
N TYR A 104 0.12 1.45 13.09
CA TYR A 104 -0.94 0.48 13.32
C TYR A 104 -2.27 1.10 12.92
N LEU A 105 -3.08 0.33 12.23
CA LEU A 105 -4.32 0.77 11.61
C LEU A 105 -5.44 -0.16 12.02
N GLN A 106 -6.41 0.32 12.79
CA GLN A 106 -7.61 -0.42 13.15
C GLN A 106 -8.73 -0.09 12.16
N LEU A 107 -9.34 -1.11 11.56
CA LEU A 107 -10.39 -0.92 10.58
C LEU A 107 -11.57 -0.15 11.18
N LEU A 108 -11.97 0.93 10.51
CA LEU A 108 -13.11 1.76 10.89
C LEU A 108 -14.21 1.59 9.84
N THR A 109 -15.18 0.73 10.14
CA THR A 109 -16.36 0.51 9.28
C THR A 109 -17.57 0.14 10.14
N HIS A 110 -18.72 -0.04 9.51
CA HIS A 110 -19.92 -0.49 10.20
C HIS A 110 -19.69 -1.89 10.80
N PRO A 111 -20.03 -2.17 12.07
CA PRO A 111 -19.73 -3.45 12.73
C PRO A 111 -20.18 -4.69 11.94
N LEU A 112 -21.38 -4.64 11.36
CA LEU A 112 -21.93 -5.71 10.51
C LEU A 112 -21.12 -6.04 9.24
N LYS A 113 -20.22 -5.15 8.80
CA LYS A 113 -19.38 -5.32 7.61
C LYS A 113 -17.90 -5.52 7.95
N GLN A 114 -17.54 -5.40 9.22
CA GLN A 114 -16.15 -5.30 9.66
C GLN A 114 -15.34 -6.55 9.32
N GLU A 115 -15.87 -7.74 9.64
CA GLU A 115 -15.23 -9.00 9.29
C GLU A 115 -15.06 -9.17 7.78
N HIS A 116 -16.11 -8.87 7.00
CA HIS A 116 -16.06 -9.02 5.55
C HIS A 116 -15.00 -8.10 4.91
N ILE A 117 -14.99 -6.82 5.29
CA ILE A 117 -14.03 -5.85 4.77
C ILE A 117 -12.61 -6.20 5.22
N PHE A 118 -12.44 -6.62 6.48
CA PHE A 118 -11.13 -7.03 6.97
C PHE A 118 -10.62 -8.28 6.26
N ALA A 119 -11.48 -9.27 5.99
CA ALA A 119 -11.13 -10.44 5.19
C ALA A 119 -10.67 -10.07 3.77
N GLN A 120 -11.27 -9.03 3.16
CA GLN A 120 -10.81 -8.51 1.87
C GLN A 120 -9.41 -7.88 1.98
N TRP A 121 -9.13 -7.12 3.05
CA TRP A 121 -7.77 -6.62 3.33
C TRP A 121 -6.78 -7.76 3.52
N VAL A 122 -7.12 -8.77 4.30
CA VAL A 122 -6.27 -9.96 4.52
C VAL A 122 -5.96 -10.65 3.18
N ARG A 123 -6.96 -10.89 2.34
CA ARG A 123 -6.78 -11.46 0.98
C ARG A 123 -5.89 -10.58 0.10
N LEU A 124 -6.02 -9.27 0.19
CA LEU A 124 -5.14 -8.34 -0.53
C LEU A 124 -3.69 -8.44 -0.02
N LEU A 125 -3.48 -8.47 1.29
CA LEU A 125 -2.16 -8.63 1.89
C LEU A 125 -1.49 -9.96 1.47
N TYR A 126 -2.25 -11.06 1.42
CA TYR A 126 -1.73 -12.33 0.92
C TYR A 126 -1.27 -12.24 -0.53
N ARG A 127 -2.06 -11.60 -1.40
CA ARG A 127 -1.66 -11.34 -2.79
C ARG A 127 -0.39 -10.50 -2.85
N LEU A 128 -0.38 -9.34 -2.20
CA LEU A 128 0.81 -8.45 -2.17
C LEU A 128 2.08 -9.19 -1.73
N ARG A 129 2.00 -10.06 -0.71
CA ARG A 129 3.16 -10.82 -0.24
C ARG A 129 3.63 -11.87 -1.23
N PHE A 130 2.73 -12.53 -1.94
CA PHE A 130 3.08 -13.53 -2.94
C PHE A 130 3.89 -12.89 -4.08
N TYR A 131 3.40 -11.78 -4.64
CA TYR A 131 4.06 -11.09 -5.76
C TYR A 131 5.33 -10.33 -5.36
N HIS A 132 5.42 -9.82 -4.13
CA HIS A 132 6.68 -9.27 -3.62
C HIS A 132 7.70 -10.35 -3.21
N SER A 133 7.32 -11.63 -3.24
CA SER A 133 8.18 -12.76 -2.89
C SER A 133 8.79 -13.46 -4.13
N ASP A 134 8.72 -12.85 -5.31
CA ASP A 134 9.37 -13.35 -6.53
C ASP A 134 10.92 -13.34 -6.39
N ALA A 135 11.44 -14.30 -5.64
CA ALA A 135 12.51 -15.12 -6.17
C ALA A 135 11.98 -15.76 -7.47
N PRO A 136 12.76 -15.78 -8.56
CA PRO A 136 12.32 -16.41 -9.79
C PRO A 136 11.88 -17.84 -9.48
N ILE A 137 10.64 -18.17 -9.82
CA ILE A 137 10.17 -19.55 -9.81
C ILE A 137 10.87 -20.20 -11.00
N THR A 138 12.11 -20.65 -10.79
CA THR A 138 12.85 -21.40 -11.80
C THR A 138 12.14 -22.75 -11.98
N TYR A 139 11.34 -22.84 -13.02
CA TYR A 139 11.03 -24.10 -13.66
C TYR A 139 12.32 -24.54 -14.37
N GLU A 140 13.10 -25.41 -13.74
CA GLU A 140 14.14 -26.17 -14.43
C GLU A 140 13.46 -27.11 -15.44
N GLN A 141 13.09 -26.56 -16.59
CA GLN A 141 12.69 -27.34 -17.74
C GLN A 141 13.93 -27.46 -18.63
N GLY A 142 14.59 -28.61 -18.53
CA GLY A 142 15.80 -28.90 -19.29
C GLY A 142 15.61 -28.68 -20.78
N ALA A 143 16.44 -27.83 -21.36
CA ALA A 143 16.68 -27.77 -22.80
C ALA A 143 18.11 -27.28 -23.06
N ALA A 144 18.92 -28.24 -23.51
CA ALA A 144 20.06 -28.11 -24.40
C ALA A 144 20.99 -26.89 -24.28
N ALA A 145 22.25 -27.20 -23.96
CA ALA A 145 23.40 -26.35 -24.15
C ALA A 145 23.42 -25.68 -25.54
N PHE A 146 23.35 -24.35 -25.55
CA PHE A 146 23.94 -23.54 -26.60
C PHE A 146 24.88 -22.54 -25.96
N HIS A 147 26.16 -22.87 -26.11
CA HIS A 147 27.32 -22.05 -25.83
C HIS A 147 27.21 -20.73 -26.62
N LEU A 148 27.10 -19.61 -25.90
CA LEU A 148 27.34 -18.27 -26.45
C LEU A 148 28.05 -17.41 -25.41
N ASP A 149 29.20 -16.89 -25.85
CA ASP A 149 30.17 -16.08 -25.14
C ASP A 149 29.56 -14.93 -24.33
N LEU A 150 29.95 -14.84 -23.04
CA LEU A 150 29.64 -13.73 -22.14
C LEU A 150 30.89 -12.88 -21.96
N GLY A 151 31.04 -11.89 -22.84
CA GLY A 151 31.94 -10.75 -22.65
C GLY A 151 31.17 -9.57 -22.03
N HIS A 152 31.73 -9.05 -20.93
CA HIS A 152 31.60 -7.68 -20.42
C HIS A 152 30.49 -7.28 -19.42
N VAL A 153 30.98 -7.14 -18.17
CA VAL A 153 30.86 -5.98 -17.25
C VAL A 153 29.57 -5.84 -16.41
N PHE A 154 29.70 -6.32 -15.17
CA PHE A 154 29.02 -5.82 -13.97
C PHE A 154 29.58 -4.44 -13.55
N GLN A 155 28.71 -3.47 -13.24
CA GLN A 155 28.95 -2.50 -12.17
C GLN A 155 27.62 -2.16 -11.45
N PRO A 156 27.53 -2.28 -10.11
CA PRO A 156 26.37 -1.84 -9.35
C PRO A 156 26.48 -0.34 -9.00
N PHE A 157 25.43 0.43 -9.33
CA PHE A 157 25.32 1.83 -8.91
C PHE A 157 25.07 1.95 -7.40
N SER A 158 25.89 2.76 -6.74
CA SER A 158 25.78 3.11 -5.32
C SER A 158 24.64 4.12 -5.10
N PHE A 159 23.72 3.83 -4.18
CA PHE A 159 22.74 4.79 -3.69
C PHE A 159 23.34 5.60 -2.53
N HIS A 160 23.27 6.92 -2.62
CA HIS A 160 23.57 7.85 -1.52
C HIS A 160 22.25 8.44 -1.01
N PRO A 161 21.84 8.20 0.24
CA PRO A 161 20.70 8.90 0.82
C PRO A 161 21.21 10.10 1.63
N THR A 162 20.96 11.30 1.12
CA THR A 162 20.90 12.50 1.95
C THR A 162 19.58 13.16 1.66
N ILE A 163 18.66 13.09 2.63
CA ILE A 163 17.65 14.10 2.94
C ILE A 163 17.15 13.76 4.35
N THR A 164 17.54 14.59 5.29
CA THR A 164 17.04 14.66 6.66
C THR A 164 15.71 15.42 6.62
N PHE A 165 14.67 14.90 7.27
CA PHE A 165 13.54 15.73 7.68
C PHE A 165 13.24 15.41 9.15
N ASP A 166 13.49 16.43 9.97
CA ASP A 166 13.16 16.50 11.39
C ASP A 166 11.64 16.52 11.60
N LEU A 167 11.24 15.73 12.61
CA LEU A 167 9.97 15.68 13.34
C LEU A 167 8.71 15.28 12.55
#